data_AF-A0A2M6GJY7-F1
#
_entry.id   AF-A0A2M6GJY7-F1
#
_cell.length_a   1.000
_cell.length_b   1.000
_cell.length_c   1.000
_cell.angle_alpha   90.00
_cell.angle_beta   90.00
_cell.angle_gamma   90.00
#
_symmetry.space_group_name_H-M   'P 1'
#
loop_
_entity.id
_entity.type
_entity.pdbx_description
1 polymer ?
#
loop_
_entity_poly.entity_id
_entity_poly.type
_entity_poly.pdbx_seq_one_letter_code
_entity_poly.pdbx_strand_id
1 'polypeptide(L)' 'MKSKQSKLLNRDFAPEFPLEWLHKDLHLASITAYEQNVALPALQTTKELYAQAKEKGLGPEDMSAIYQFLQSGKA' A
#
# COMPACT_ATOMS: atom_id res chain seq x y z
N MET A 1 -8.47 -8.91 -8.54
CA MET A 1 -9.10 -7.58 -8.67
C MET A 1 -10.62 -7.55 -8.46
N LYS A 2 -11.41 -8.58 -8.82
CA LYS A 2 -12.88 -8.56 -8.65
C LYS A 2 -13.34 -8.26 -7.20
N SER A 3 -12.61 -8.74 -6.19
CA SER A 3 -12.95 -8.53 -4.78
C SER A 3 -12.91 -7.07 -4.32
N LYS A 4 -11.97 -6.26 -4.84
CA LYS A 4 -11.81 -4.85 -4.45
C LYS A 4 -12.53 -3.87 -5.39
N GLN A 5 -13.02 -4.33 -6.53
CA GLN A 5 -13.60 -3.48 -7.58
C GLN A 5 -14.79 -2.64 -7.08
N SER A 6 -15.77 -3.27 -6.40
CA SER A 6 -16.95 -2.56 -5.90
C SER A 6 -16.57 -1.47 -4.90
N LYS A 7 -15.70 -1.81 -3.94
CA LYS A 7 -15.20 -0.87 -2.92
C LYS A 7 -14.45 0.33 -3.52
N LEU A 8 -13.57 0.08 -4.49
CA LEU A 8 -12.86 1.14 -5.21
C LEU A 8 -13.82 2.08 -5.97
N LEU A 9 -14.81 1.53 -6.68
CA LEU A 9 -15.79 2.33 -7.43
C LEU A 9 -16.66 3.19 -6.51
N ASN A 10 -17.03 2.65 -5.34
CA ASN A 10 -17.84 3.35 -4.34
C ASN A 10 -17.01 4.22 -3.38
N ARG A 11 -15.68 4.25 -3.52
CA ARG A 11 -14.75 4.92 -2.58
C ARG A 11 -14.93 4.47 -1.12
N ASP A 12 -15.26 3.19 -0.94
CA ASP A 12 -15.34 2.55 0.36
C ASP A 12 -13.98 1.91 0.71
N PHE A 13 -13.29 2.52 1.67
CA PHE A 13 -11.99 2.05 2.15
C PHE A 13 -12.07 1.43 3.55
N ALA A 14 -13.26 0.97 3.97
CA ALA A 14 -13.41 0.23 5.22
C ALA A 14 -12.46 -0.98 5.24
N PRO A 15 -11.68 -1.15 6.33
CA PRO A 15 -10.55 -2.07 6.34
C PRO A 15 -10.99 -3.52 6.27
N GLU A 16 -10.52 -4.22 5.23
CA GLU A 16 -10.45 -5.69 5.20
C GLU A 16 -9.01 -6.15 5.40
N PHE A 17 -8.09 -5.37 4.87
CA PHE A 17 -6.65 -5.51 5.11
C PHE A 17 -6.04 -4.12 5.28
N PRO A 18 -5.78 -3.67 6.53
CA PRO A 18 -5.21 -2.37 6.82
C PRO A 18 -3.95 -2.05 5.99
N LEU A 19 -3.88 -0.81 5.51
CA LEU A 19 -2.78 -0.28 4.71
C LEU A 19 -1.45 -0.42 5.45
N GLU A 20 -1.45 -0.19 6.76
CA GLU A 20 -0.26 -0.35 7.62
C GLU A 20 0.26 -1.79 7.67
N TRP A 21 -0.61 -2.80 7.55
CA TRP A 21 -0.20 -4.21 7.51
C TRP A 21 0.45 -4.54 6.17
N LEU A 22 -0.10 -4.04 5.06
CA LEU A 22 0.57 -4.19 3.77
C LEU A 22 1.95 -3.51 3.76
N HIS A 23 2.07 -2.32 4.36
CA HIS A 23 3.37 -1.66 4.50
C HIS A 23 4.37 -2.52 5.29
N LYS A 24 3.94 -3.16 6.38
CA LYS A 24 4.77 -4.11 7.15
C LYS A 24 5.22 -5.28 6.28
N ASP A 25 4.31 -5.90 5.52
CA ASP A 25 4.64 -7.07 4.70
C ASP A 25 5.61 -6.70 3.56
N LEU A 26 5.45 -5.52 2.95
CA LEU A 26 6.40 -4.97 1.98
C LEU A 26 7.79 -4.73 2.61
N HIS A 27 7.85 -4.28 3.86
CA HIS A 27 9.10 -4.13 4.59
C HIS A 27 9.78 -5.47 4.85
N LEU A 28 9.04 -6.48 5.30
CA LEU A 28 9.58 -7.83 5.49
C LEU A 28 10.10 -8.43 4.18
N ALA A 29 9.33 -8.32 3.09
CA ALA A 29 9.75 -8.79 1.78
C ALA A 29 10.99 -8.04 1.26
N SER A 30 11.15 -6.75 1.59
CA SER A 30 12.36 -5.98 1.28
C SER A 30 13.60 -6.49 2.03
N ILE A 31 13.45 -6.89 3.30
CA ILE A 31 14.53 -7.48 4.10
C ILE A 31 14.92 -8.83 3.51
N THR A 32 13.95 -9.70 3.21
CA THR A 32 14.22 -11.00 2.61
C THR A 32 14.92 -10.87 1.26
N ALA A 33 14.51 -9.92 0.43
CA ALA A 33 15.17 -9.68 -0.86
C ALA A 33 16.65 -9.29 -0.68
N TYR A 34 16.94 -8.44 0.32
CA TYR A 34 18.31 -8.08 0.69
C TYR A 34 19.12 -9.31 1.15
N GLU A 35 18.58 -10.12 2.06
CA GLU A 35 19.23 -11.34 2.55
C GLU A 35 19.53 -12.36 1.43
N GLN A 36 18.67 -12.42 0.43
CA GLN A 36 18.84 -13.31 -0.73
C GLN A 36 19.66 -12.70 -1.87
N ASN A 37 20.18 -11.48 -1.72
CA ASN A 37 20.89 -10.74 -2.77
C ASN A 37 20.06 -10.58 -4.07
N VAL A 38 18.75 -10.39 -3.93
CA VAL A 38 17.82 -10.18 -5.05
C VAL A 38 17.34 -8.73 -5.07
N ALA A 39 17.54 -8.03 -6.18
CA ALA A 39 17.05 -6.67 -6.35
C ALA A 39 15.55 -6.66 -6.71
N LEU A 40 14.72 -5.99 -5.88
CA LEU A 40 13.30 -5.77 -6.13
C LEU A 40 12.93 -4.27 -6.16
N PRO A 41 13.34 -3.51 -7.19
CA PRO A 41 13.12 -2.05 -7.25
C PRO A 41 11.64 -1.65 -7.25
N ALA A 42 10.77 -2.44 -7.88
CA ALA A 42 9.33 -2.20 -7.87
C ALA A 42 8.73 -2.34 -6.46
N LEU A 43 9.22 -3.31 -5.67
CA LEU A 43 8.82 -3.50 -4.28
C LEU A 43 9.25 -2.31 -3.44
N GLN A 44 10.48 -1.83 -3.60
CA GLN A 44 10.99 -0.68 -2.84
C GLN A 44 10.17 0.58 -3.12
N THR A 45 9.85 0.84 -4.38
CA THR A 45 8.98 1.96 -4.79
C THR A 45 7.59 1.83 -4.18
N THR A 46 7.01 0.62 -4.23
CA THR A 46 5.70 0.36 -3.64
C THR A 46 5.72 0.56 -2.12
N LYS A 47 6.73 0.04 -1.42
CA LYS A 47 6.91 0.21 0.03
C LYS A 47 6.91 1.69 0.42
N GLU A 48 7.62 2.52 -0.33
CA GLU A 48 7.72 3.95 -0.08
C GLU A 48 6.39 4.69 -0.29
N LEU A 49 5.62 4.34 -1.32
CA LEU A 49 4.27 4.88 -1.53
C LEU A 49 3.34 4.56 -0.35
N TYR A 50 3.40 3.33 0.14
CA TYR A 50 2.62 2.91 1.31
C TYR A 50 3.10 3.57 2.61
N ALA A 51 4.40 3.84 2.76
CA ALA A 51 4.93 4.60 3.88
C ALA A 51 4.35 6.03 3.91
N GLN A 52 4.39 6.74 2.78
CA GLN A 52 3.83 8.09 2.65
C GLN A 52 2.31 8.12 2.88
N ALA A 53 1.57 7.16 2.32
CA ALA A 53 0.13 7.05 2.55
C ALA A 53 -0.20 6.85 4.04
N LYS A 54 0.59 6.02 4.75
CA LYS A 54 0.46 5.83 6.19
C LYS A 54 0.72 7.12 6.98
N GLU A 55 1.76 7.89 6.61
CA GLU A 55 2.06 9.19 7.22
C GLU A 55 0.95 10.23 7.01
N LYS A 56 0.17 10.09 5.94
CA LYS A 56 -1.04 10.91 5.67
C LYS A 56 -2.28 10.44 6.44
N GLY A 57 -2.14 9.48 7.35
CA GLY A 57 -3.22 9.00 8.21
C GLY A 57 -4.04 7.85 7.63
N LEU A 58 -3.69 7.31 6.46
CA LEU A 58 -4.44 6.24 5.80
C LEU A 58 -4.11 4.83 6.33
N GLY A 59 -3.22 4.72 7.32
CA GLY A 59 -2.78 3.44 7.90
C GLY A 59 -3.92 2.50 8.30
N PRO A 60 -4.95 2.98 9.04
CA PRO A 60 -6.09 2.18 9.46
C PRO A 60 -7.11 1.84 8.36
N GLU A 61 -7.05 2.51 7.19
CA GLU A 61 -7.93 2.20 6.06
C GLU A 61 -7.48 0.93 5.33
N ASP A 62 -8.32 0.39 4.44
CA ASP A 62 -7.93 -0.74 3.60
C ASP A 62 -6.70 -0.41 2.72
N MET A 63 -5.93 -1.43 2.35
CA MET A 63 -4.80 -1.29 1.43
C MET A 63 -5.15 -0.60 0.09
N SER A 64 -6.43 -0.60 -0.30
CA SER A 64 -6.95 0.09 -1.47
C SER A 64 -7.02 1.62 -1.32
N ALA A 65 -6.92 2.16 -0.10
CA ALA A 65 -6.82 3.60 0.18
C ALA A 65 -5.58 4.25 -0.44
N ILE A 66 -4.60 3.46 -0.90
CA ILE A 66 -3.50 3.95 -1.74
C ILE A 66 -4.01 4.69 -2.99
N TYR A 67 -5.18 4.31 -3.51
CA TYR A 67 -5.82 5.02 -4.61
C TYR A 67 -6.19 6.46 -4.23
N GLN A 68 -6.68 6.67 -3.00
CA GLN A 68 -6.97 8.00 -2.48
C GLN A 68 -5.69 8.86 -2.40
N PHE A 69 -4.61 8.28 -1.88
CA PHE A 69 -3.29 8.93 -1.82
C PHE A 69 -2.76 9.34 -3.21
N LEU A 70 -2.86 8.45 -4.20
CA LEU A 70 -2.41 8.76 -5.56
C LEU A 70 -3.29 9.80 -6.25
N GLN A 71 -4.58 9.87 -5.91
CA GLN A 71 -5.48 10.92 -6.42
C GLN A 71 -5.19 12.29 -5.82
N SER A 72 -4.81 12.38 -4.54
CA SER A 72 -4.51 13.66 -3.88
C SER A 72 -3.18 14.26 -4.31
N GLY A 73 -2.28 13.45 -4.89
CA GLY A 73 -1.03 13.90 -5.52
C GLY A 73 -1.17 14.44 -6.95
N LYS A 74 -2.38 14.50 -7.52
CA LYS A 74 -2.60 15.18 -8.81
C LYS A 74 -2.60 16.70 -8.59
N ALA A 75 -1.55 17.36 -9.09
CA ALA A 75 -1.57 18.79 -9.39
C ALA A 75 -2.54 19.09 -10.53
#